data_AF-A0A6A5UNX5-F1
#
_entry.id   AF-A0A6A5UNX5-F1
#
_cell.length_a   1.000
_cell.length_b   1.000
_cell.length_c   1.000
_cell.angle_alpha   90.00
_cell.angle_beta   90.00
_cell.angle_gamma   90.00
#
_symmetry.space_group_name_H-M   'P 1'
#
loop_
_entity.id
_entity.type
_entity.pdbx_description
1 polymer ?
#
loop_
_entity_poly.entity_id
_entity_poly.type
_entity_poly.pdbx_seq_one_letter_code
_entity_poly.pdbx_strand_id
1 'polypeptide(L)'
;MSRGGQKTKSHGSADHSTTLIASIITLRVVAGYKYDDIAVSTGVAKSSCSAIVRRAQEDASSLDLINLLNALEQSNTRLKGINELYTKVKKGSIKSVIIQDAVWWFPQETWLEAVRNHTPFTELSKATIHRVYSQHPHPQRSQALSRVYEAYKPPLSRSLRDLQVQYCKWALN
;
A
#
# COMPACT_ATOMS: atom_id res chain seq x y z
N MET A 1 34.47 -13.56 -16.67
CA MET A 1 33.00 -13.38 -16.83
C MET A 1 32.35 -13.69 -15.48
N SER A 2 31.93 -12.67 -14.73
CA SER A 2 31.36 -12.86 -13.39
C SER A 2 29.83 -12.78 -13.48
N ARG A 3 29.13 -13.90 -13.26
CA ARG A 3 27.67 -13.93 -13.23
C ARG A 3 27.19 -13.39 -11.88
N GLY A 4 26.65 -12.18 -11.90
CA GLY A 4 26.03 -11.54 -10.74
C GLY A 4 24.83 -12.34 -10.26
N GLY A 5 24.97 -12.95 -9.08
CA GLY A 5 23.85 -13.51 -8.35
C GLY A 5 22.89 -12.39 -7.95
N GLN A 6 21.66 -12.45 -8.45
CA GLN A 6 20.56 -11.65 -7.90
C GLN A 6 20.38 -12.07 -6.43
N LYS A 7 20.85 -11.23 -5.51
CA LYS A 7 20.44 -11.30 -4.11
C LYS A 7 18.95 -10.92 -4.04
N THR A 8 18.08 -11.92 -4.02
CA THR A 8 16.69 -11.76 -3.58
C THR A 8 16.73 -11.12 -2.20
N LYS A 9 16.18 -9.92 -2.06
CA LYS A 9 16.11 -9.20 -0.78
C LYS A 9 15.41 -10.12 0.24
N SER A 10 16.14 -10.51 1.28
CA SER A 10 15.59 -11.28 2.38
C SER A 10 14.60 -10.40 3.15
N HIS A 11 13.31 -10.59 2.89
CA HIS A 11 12.26 -9.99 3.69
C HIS A 11 12.34 -10.55 5.10
N GLY A 12 12.52 -9.66 6.08
CA GLY A 12 12.56 -10.03 7.49
C GLY A 12 11.18 -10.51 7.94
N SER A 13 11.10 -11.20 9.08
CA SER A 13 9.83 -11.73 9.59
C SER A 13 8.72 -10.68 9.82
N ALA A 14 9.06 -9.38 9.82
CA ALA A 14 8.12 -8.27 9.94
C ALA A 14 7.56 -7.76 8.59
N ASP A 15 8.12 -8.18 7.45
CA ASP A 15 7.72 -7.73 6.11
C ASP A 15 6.62 -8.61 5.48
N HIS A 16 6.22 -9.69 6.15
CA HIS A 16 5.21 -10.61 5.65
C HIS A 16 3.79 -10.09 5.91
N SER A 17 2.88 -10.36 4.98
CA SER A 17 1.47 -9.99 5.16
C SER A 17 0.87 -10.70 6.38
N THR A 18 -0.06 -10.05 7.06
CA THR A 18 -0.73 -10.60 8.25
C THR A 18 -1.36 -11.96 7.98
N THR A 19 -1.95 -12.13 6.78
CA THR A 19 -2.52 -13.41 6.33
C THR A 19 -1.47 -14.51 6.22
N LEU A 20 -0.27 -14.19 5.72
CA LEU A 20 0.82 -15.16 5.60
C LEU A 20 1.34 -15.56 6.99
N ILE A 21 1.52 -14.59 7.90
CA ILE A 21 1.93 -14.84 9.28
C ILE A 21 0.89 -15.71 10.01
N ALA A 22 -0.40 -15.40 9.87
CA ALA A 22 -1.49 -16.20 10.45
C ALA A 22 -1.50 -17.63 9.89
N SER A 23 -1.32 -17.81 8.58
CA SER A 23 -1.27 -19.14 7.97
C SER A 23 -0.11 -19.99 8.50
N ILE A 24 1.08 -19.40 8.71
CA ILE A 24 2.25 -20.07 9.28
C ILE A 24 1.97 -20.54 10.72
N ILE A 25 1.33 -19.70 11.54
CA ILE A 25 0.97 -20.03 12.92
C ILE A 25 -0.06 -21.16 12.94
N THR A 26 -1.11 -21.08 12.13
CA THR A 26 -2.14 -22.12 12.04
C THR A 26 -1.55 -23.47 11.60
N LEU A 27 -0.71 -23.48 10.56
CA LEU A 27 -0.05 -24.70 10.09
C LEU A 27 0.84 -25.32 11.17
N ARG A 28 1.49 -24.48 11.99
CA ARG A 28 2.36 -24.97 13.07
C ARG A 28 1.59 -25.47 14.29
N VAL A 29 0.60 -24.70 14.76
CA VAL A 29 -0.07 -24.92 16.05
C VAL A 29 -1.25 -25.89 15.93
N VAL A 30 -2.03 -25.80 14.85
CA VAL A 30 -3.22 -26.65 14.65
C VAL A 30 -2.86 -27.93 13.92
N ALA A 31 -2.16 -27.81 12.79
CA ALA A 31 -1.85 -28.94 11.93
C ALA A 31 -0.56 -29.67 12.33
N GLY A 32 0.27 -29.09 13.21
CA GLY A 32 1.49 -29.72 13.73
C GLY A 32 2.63 -29.84 12.71
N TYR A 33 2.59 -29.10 11.60
CA TYR A 33 3.57 -29.24 10.52
C TYR A 33 4.98 -28.85 10.99
N LYS A 34 6.02 -29.49 10.42
CA LYS A 34 7.40 -29.08 10.65
C LYS A 34 7.69 -27.79 9.87
N TYR A 35 8.62 -26.97 10.37
CA TYR A 35 8.96 -25.71 9.71
C TYR A 35 9.51 -25.89 8.29
N ASP A 36 10.09 -27.05 7.99
CA ASP A 36 10.54 -27.39 6.63
C ASP A 36 9.34 -27.52 5.68
N ASP A 37 8.28 -28.21 6.10
CA ASP A 37 7.05 -28.38 5.31
C ASP A 37 6.27 -27.06 5.15
N ILE A 38 6.30 -26.23 6.20
CA ILE A 38 5.70 -24.89 6.16
C ILE A 38 6.49 -23.99 5.19
N ALA A 39 7.82 -24.08 5.18
CA ALA A 39 8.65 -23.29 4.27
C ALA A 39 8.38 -23.64 2.80
N VAL A 40 8.19 -24.92 2.49
CA VAL A 40 7.82 -25.38 1.14
C VAL A 40 6.44 -24.88 0.73
N SER A 41 5.45 -24.94 1.62
CA SER A 41 4.07 -24.54 1.30
C SER A 41 3.85 -23.03 1.25
N THR A 42 4.57 -22.26 2.05
CA THR A 42 4.40 -20.79 2.14
C THR A 42 5.43 -19.99 1.36
N GLY A 43 6.52 -20.64 0.90
CA GLY A 43 7.66 -19.98 0.27
C GLY A 43 8.51 -19.12 1.22
N VAL A 44 8.22 -19.17 2.53
CA VAL A 44 8.94 -18.41 3.56
C VAL A 44 10.09 -19.25 4.12
N ALA A 45 11.26 -18.65 4.28
CA ALA A 45 12.42 -19.36 4.83
C ALA A 45 12.10 -19.96 6.22
N LYS A 46 12.58 -21.18 6.48
CA LYS A 46 12.40 -21.90 7.75
C LYS A 46 12.71 -21.04 8.98
N SER A 47 13.79 -20.27 8.93
CA SER A 47 14.21 -19.37 10.00
C SER A 47 13.18 -18.27 10.25
N SER A 48 12.59 -17.70 9.19
CA SER A 48 11.51 -16.72 9.28
C SER A 48 10.22 -17.35 9.84
N CYS A 49 9.84 -18.55 9.38
CA CYS A 49 8.68 -19.28 9.94
C CYS A 49 8.82 -19.53 11.44
N SER A 50 9.99 -20.01 11.87
CA SER A 50 10.28 -20.24 13.29
C SER A 50 10.26 -18.93 14.09
N ALA A 51 10.83 -17.85 13.56
CA ALA A 51 10.84 -16.56 14.23
C ALA A 51 9.44 -15.96 14.37
N ILE A 52 8.58 -16.15 13.36
CA ILE A 52 7.17 -15.72 13.38
C ILE A 52 6.42 -16.39 14.52
N VAL A 53 6.49 -17.73 14.59
CA VAL A 53 5.77 -18.49 15.62
C VAL A 53 6.29 -18.15 17.01
N ARG A 54 7.62 -18.03 17.16
CA ARG A 54 8.23 -17.69 18.45
C ARG A 54 7.81 -16.30 18.94
N ARG A 55 7.80 -15.29 18.06
CA ARG A 55 7.34 -13.93 18.44
C ARG A 55 5.86 -13.91 18.79
N ALA A 56 5.02 -14.61 18.03
CA ALA A 56 3.60 -14.70 18.36
C ALA A 56 3.38 -15.32 19.74
N GLN A 57 4.15 -16.35 20.11
CA GLN A 57 4.12 -16.97 21.45
C GLN A 57 4.59 -16.00 22.54
N GLU A 58 5.69 -15.27 22.30
CA GLU A 58 6.20 -14.24 23.21
C GLU A 58 5.13 -13.14 23.44
N ASP A 59 4.47 -12.67 22.37
CA ASP A 59 3.45 -11.62 22.43
C ASP A 59 2.14 -12.09 23.09
N ALA A 60 1.71 -13.33 22.84
CA ALA A 60 0.47 -13.87 23.38
C ALA A 60 0.64 -14.46 24.79
N SER A 61 1.87 -14.74 25.24
CA SER A 61 2.17 -15.51 26.46
C SER A 61 1.40 -16.84 26.56
N SER A 62 0.98 -17.39 25.42
CA SER A 62 0.11 -18.56 25.31
C SER A 62 0.37 -19.29 23.99
N LEU A 63 0.14 -20.60 23.99
CA LEU A 63 0.19 -21.46 22.81
C LEU A 63 -1.19 -21.62 22.13
N ASP A 64 -2.24 -21.07 22.73
CA ASP A 64 -3.59 -21.14 22.18
C ASP A 64 -3.69 -20.28 20.91
N LEU A 65 -4.24 -20.88 19.84
CA LEU A 65 -4.35 -20.26 18.53
C LEU A 65 -5.13 -18.94 18.59
N ILE A 66 -6.21 -18.90 19.36
CA ILE A 66 -7.06 -17.71 19.47
C ILE A 66 -6.25 -16.55 20.07
N ASN A 67 -5.46 -16.83 21.12
CA ASN A 67 -4.60 -15.83 21.75
C ASN A 67 -3.45 -15.40 20.82
N LEU A 68 -2.87 -16.32 20.07
CA LEU A 68 -1.83 -16.02 19.08
C LEU A 68 -2.34 -15.12 17.95
N LEU A 69 -3.54 -15.40 17.41
CA LEU A 69 -4.15 -14.59 16.36
C LEU A 69 -4.61 -13.22 16.90
N ASN A 70 -5.15 -13.17 18.12
CA ASN A 70 -5.52 -11.90 18.78
C ASN A 70 -4.29 -11.02 19.04
N ALA A 71 -3.14 -11.59 19.43
CA ALA A 71 -1.89 -10.86 19.60
C ALA A 71 -1.37 -10.26 18.27
N LEU A 72 -1.56 -10.97 17.15
CA LEU A 72 -1.26 -10.46 15.81
C LEU A 72 -2.17 -9.29 15.41
N GLU A 73 -3.44 -9.33 15.79
CA GLU A 73 -4.38 -8.23 15.53
C GLU A 73 -4.02 -7.00 16.37
N GLN A 74 -3.72 -7.18 17.66
CA GLN A 74 -3.31 -6.11 18.57
C GLN A 74 -1.98 -5.45 18.16
N SER A 75 -0.99 -6.24 17.74
CA SER A 75 0.29 -5.71 17.23
C SER A 75 0.11 -4.95 15.91
N ASN A 76 -0.74 -5.42 14.99
CA ASN A 76 -1.10 -4.67 13.78
C ASN A 76 -1.84 -3.38 14.10
N THR A 77 -2.72 -3.39 15.09
CA THR A 77 -3.49 -2.21 15.51
C THR A 77 -2.57 -1.18 16.17
N ARG A 78 -1.62 -1.63 16.99
CA ARG A 78 -0.54 -0.79 17.55
C ARG A 78 0.35 -0.19 16.46
N LEU A 79 0.74 -0.99 15.47
CA LEU A 79 1.50 -0.50 14.30
C LEU A 79 0.70 0.44 13.40
N LYS A 80 -0.62 0.26 13.28
CA LYS A 80 -1.52 1.21 12.61
C LYS A 80 -1.62 2.52 13.38
N GLY A 81 -1.84 2.48 14.69
CA GLY A 81 -1.87 3.67 15.55
C GLY A 81 -0.53 4.43 15.54
N ILE A 82 0.59 3.72 15.53
CA ILE A 82 1.92 4.31 15.36
C ILE A 82 2.10 4.91 13.95
N ASN A 83 1.65 4.22 12.89
CA ASN A 83 1.72 4.76 11.53
C ASN A 83 0.79 5.97 11.30
N GLU A 84 -0.33 6.08 12.01
CA GLU A 84 -1.17 7.27 12.05
C GLU A 84 -0.53 8.42 12.84
N LEU A 85 0.27 8.10 13.88
CA LEU A 85 1.07 9.08 14.62
C LEU A 85 2.26 9.65 13.82
N TYR A 86 2.74 8.94 12.77
CA TYR A 86 3.94 9.33 12.02
C TYR A 86 3.70 10.10 10.71
N THR A 87 2.46 10.47 10.37
CA THR A 87 2.29 11.55 9.37
C THR A 87 2.56 12.88 10.05
N LYS A 88 3.71 13.51 9.73
CA LYS A 88 4.03 14.91 10.14
C LYS A 88 2.90 15.91 9.81
N VAL A 89 1.98 15.54 8.91
CA VAL A 89 0.85 16.33 8.47
C VAL A 89 -0.42 15.84 9.20
N LYS A 90 -1.04 16.71 10.00
CA LYS A 90 -2.29 16.41 10.71
C LYS A 90 -3.48 16.33 9.74
N LYS A 91 -4.37 15.34 9.92
CA LYS A 91 -5.65 15.21 9.18
C LYS A 91 -6.48 16.50 9.32
N GLY A 92 -7.04 17.00 8.22
CA GLY A 92 -7.84 18.23 8.19
C GLY A 92 -7.06 19.54 8.40
N SER A 93 -5.73 19.50 8.52
CA SER A 93 -4.92 20.72 8.61
C SER A 93 -4.87 21.47 7.26
N ILE A 94 -4.59 22.77 7.31
CA ILE A 94 -4.36 23.60 6.11
C ILE A 94 -3.28 22.98 5.22
N LYS A 95 -2.21 22.43 5.81
CA LYS A 95 -1.15 21.73 5.05
C LYS A 95 -1.70 20.53 4.27
N SER A 96 -2.58 19.75 4.89
CA SER A 96 -3.24 18.62 4.24
C SER A 96 -4.07 19.07 3.03
N VAL A 97 -4.80 20.17 3.17
CA VAL A 97 -5.64 20.74 2.09
C VAL A 97 -4.75 21.22 0.94
N ILE A 98 -3.72 22.02 1.22
CA ILE A 98 -2.79 22.53 0.20
C ILE A 98 -2.13 21.39 -0.59
N ILE A 99 -1.72 20.31 0.08
CA ILE A 99 -1.14 19.13 -0.58
C ILE A 99 -2.17 18.48 -1.52
N GLN A 100 -3.42 18.33 -1.08
CA GLN A 100 -4.49 17.75 -1.90
C GLN A 100 -4.91 18.66 -3.06
N ASP A 101 -4.81 19.98 -2.90
CA ASP A 101 -5.09 20.96 -3.94
C ASP A 101 -4.00 20.97 -5.02
N ALA A 102 -2.73 20.96 -4.64
CA ALA A 102 -1.63 20.88 -5.61
C ALA A 102 -1.75 19.63 -6.50
N VAL A 103 -2.03 18.47 -5.90
CA VAL A 103 -2.22 17.23 -6.67
C VAL A 103 -3.44 17.29 -7.60
N TRP A 104 -4.48 18.01 -7.21
CA TRP A 104 -5.70 18.14 -8.02
C TRP A 104 -5.54 19.08 -9.20
N TRP A 105 -4.95 20.26 -8.98
CA TRP A 105 -4.77 21.28 -10.00
C TRP A 105 -3.70 20.94 -11.03
N PHE A 106 -2.74 20.09 -10.66
CA PHE A 106 -1.64 19.67 -11.54
C PHE A 106 -1.69 18.16 -11.86
N PRO A 107 -2.76 17.69 -12.53
CA PRO A 107 -2.97 16.26 -12.81
C PRO A 107 -2.01 15.71 -13.88
N GLN A 108 -1.13 16.52 -14.46
CA GLN A 108 -0.10 16.08 -15.40
C GLN A 108 1.21 15.69 -14.69
N GLU A 109 1.45 16.17 -13.48
CA GLU A 109 2.67 15.93 -12.71
C GLU A 109 2.49 14.76 -11.74
N THR A 110 3.51 13.96 -11.45
CA THR A 110 3.39 12.97 -10.37
C THR A 110 2.98 13.65 -9.06
N TRP A 111 2.28 12.97 -8.14
CA TRP A 111 1.83 13.63 -6.90
C TRP A 111 2.99 14.25 -6.11
N LEU A 112 4.18 13.65 -6.21
CA LEU A 112 5.39 14.18 -5.61
C LEU A 112 5.84 15.48 -6.29
N GLU A 113 5.86 15.52 -7.62
CA GLU A 113 6.20 16.72 -8.39
C GLU A 113 5.20 17.84 -8.15
N ALA A 114 3.89 17.55 -8.22
CA ALA A 114 2.84 18.53 -7.99
C ALA A 114 3.00 19.22 -6.62
N VAL A 115 3.30 18.43 -5.58
CA VAL A 115 3.53 18.98 -4.24
C VAL A 115 4.86 19.73 -4.15
N ARG A 116 5.94 19.23 -4.76
CA ARG A 116 7.26 19.89 -4.70
C ARG A 116 7.32 21.20 -5.47
N ASN A 117 6.67 21.25 -6.62
CA ASN A 117 6.72 22.39 -7.53
C ASN A 117 5.75 23.49 -7.11
N HIS A 118 4.58 23.12 -6.58
CA HIS A 118 3.47 24.06 -6.35
C HIS A 118 3.13 24.28 -4.87
N THR A 119 3.94 23.74 -3.95
CA THR A 119 3.78 23.99 -2.51
C THR A 119 5.13 24.24 -1.84
N PRO A 120 5.17 24.91 -0.68
CA PRO A 120 6.42 25.09 0.09
C PRO A 120 6.91 23.80 0.78
N PHE A 121 6.30 22.63 0.51
CA PHE A 121 6.55 21.37 1.23
C PHE A 121 7.47 20.42 0.47
N THR A 122 8.58 20.93 -0.05
CA THR A 122 9.54 20.18 -0.89
C THR A 122 10.17 18.98 -0.18
N GLU A 123 10.30 19.06 1.14
CA GLU A 123 10.92 18.03 2.00
C GLU A 123 10.00 16.85 2.33
N LEU A 124 8.72 16.89 1.95
CA LEU A 124 7.80 15.80 2.27
C LEU A 124 8.16 14.53 1.50
N SER A 125 8.11 13.40 2.22
CA SER A 125 8.33 12.10 1.59
C SER A 125 7.16 11.72 0.68
N LYS A 126 7.45 10.96 -0.38
CA LYS A 126 6.44 10.39 -1.28
C LYS A 126 5.37 9.60 -0.52
N ALA A 127 5.78 8.85 0.51
CA ALA A 127 4.86 8.07 1.35
C ALA A 127 3.91 8.97 2.16
N THR A 128 4.41 10.09 2.69
CA THR A 128 3.58 11.07 3.41
C THR A 128 2.55 11.70 2.48
N ILE A 129 2.96 12.12 1.29
CA ILE A 129 2.07 12.73 0.28
C ILE A 129 0.97 11.73 -0.13
N HIS A 130 1.34 10.48 -0.39
CA HIS A 130 0.39 9.43 -0.73
C HIS A 130 -0.63 9.19 0.39
N ARG A 131 -0.20 9.14 1.66
CA ARG A 131 -1.11 8.99 2.82
C ARG A 131 -2.07 10.18 2.94
N VAL A 132 -1.56 11.41 2.82
CA VAL A 132 -2.40 12.62 2.88
C VAL A 132 -3.51 12.56 1.85
N TYR A 133 -3.18 12.19 0.61
CA TYR A 133 -4.15 12.09 -0.47
C TYR A 133 -5.16 10.96 -0.31
N SER A 134 -4.70 9.76 0.11
CA SER A 134 -5.54 8.56 0.18
C SER A 134 -6.39 8.45 1.45
N GLN A 135 -5.99 9.12 2.53
CA GLN A 135 -6.57 8.90 3.87
C GLN A 135 -7.11 10.17 4.53
N HIS A 136 -6.71 11.38 4.12
CA HIS A 136 -7.19 12.59 4.78
C HIS A 136 -8.46 13.11 4.11
N PRO A 137 -9.49 13.48 4.88
CA PRO A 137 -10.69 14.10 4.33
C PRO A 137 -10.35 15.49 3.76
N HIS A 138 -10.98 15.83 2.64
CA HIS A 138 -10.95 17.18 2.08
C HIS A 138 -12.24 17.92 2.48
N PRO A 139 -12.18 19.19 2.94
CA PRO A 139 -13.39 19.92 3.34
C PRO A 139 -14.38 20.14 2.18
N GLN A 140 -13.90 20.19 0.95
CA GLN A 140 -14.72 20.48 -0.24
C GLN A 140 -14.92 19.28 -1.17
N ARG A 141 -14.37 18.10 -0.85
CA ARG A 141 -14.48 16.91 -1.73
C ARG A 141 -15.00 15.73 -0.92
N SER A 142 -16.05 15.09 -1.43
CA SER A 142 -16.69 13.94 -0.79
C SER A 142 -15.91 12.64 -1.01
N GLN A 143 -15.05 12.58 -2.02
CA GLN A 143 -14.27 11.39 -2.36
C GLN A 143 -12.78 11.64 -2.21
N ALA A 144 -12.08 10.61 -1.71
CA ALA A 144 -10.64 10.56 -1.83
C ALA A 144 -10.29 10.60 -3.31
N LEU A 145 -9.29 11.40 -3.63
CA LEU A 145 -8.77 11.43 -4.97
C LEU A 145 -8.26 10.00 -5.30
N SER A 146 -8.47 9.53 -6.51
CA SER A 146 -7.81 8.33 -7.03
C SER A 146 -7.25 8.67 -8.40
N ARG A 147 -5.96 8.43 -8.64
CA ARG A 147 -5.42 8.60 -9.99
C ARG A 147 -5.85 7.41 -10.81
N VAL A 148 -6.87 7.61 -11.63
CA VAL A 148 -6.88 6.97 -12.94
C VAL A 148 -5.91 7.81 -13.76
N TYR A 149 -4.79 7.24 -14.20
CA TYR A 149 -4.11 7.81 -15.36
C TYR A 149 -5.10 7.67 -16.51
N GLU A 150 -6.00 8.63 -16.69
CA GLU A 150 -6.65 8.79 -17.97
C GLU A 150 -5.50 9.04 -18.94
N ALA A 151 -5.18 8.02 -19.74
CA ALA A 151 -4.23 8.14 -20.81
C ALA A 151 -4.63 9.41 -21.57
N TYR A 152 -3.75 10.42 -21.56
CA TYR A 152 -4.00 11.69 -22.22
C TYR A 152 -4.30 11.38 -23.68
N LYS A 153 -5.58 11.36 -24.04
CA LYS A 153 -5.98 11.32 -25.43
C LYS A 153 -5.66 12.72 -25.96
N PRO A 154 -4.73 12.86 -26.92
CA PRO A 154 -4.47 14.15 -27.52
C PRO A 154 -5.81 14.71 -28.04
N PRO A 155 -6.02 16.04 -27.95
CA PRO A 155 -7.26 16.64 -28.43
C PRO A 155 -7.46 16.26 -29.89
N LEU A 156 -8.55 15.52 -30.16
CA LEU A 156 -8.88 15.10 -31.52
C LEU A 156 -9.06 16.35 -32.38
N SER A 157 -8.43 16.37 -33.56
CA SER A 157 -8.71 17.39 -34.57
C SER A 157 -10.21 17.42 -34.88
N ARG A 158 -10.74 18.54 -35.38
CA ARG A 158 -12.15 18.60 -35.81
C ARG A 158 -12.49 17.46 -36.77
N SER A 159 -11.61 17.20 -37.74
CA SER A 159 -11.77 16.11 -38.71
C SER A 159 -11.88 14.73 -38.06
N LEU A 160 -11.07 14.42 -37.04
CA LEU A 160 -11.15 13.13 -36.35
C LEU A 160 -12.38 13.01 -35.46
N ARG A 161 -12.86 14.12 -34.87
CA ARG A 161 -14.13 14.14 -34.11
C ARG A 161 -15.31 13.84 -35.03
N ASP A 162 -15.37 14.49 -36.18
CA ASP A 162 -16.45 14.30 -37.15
C ASP A 162 -16.47 12.87 -37.68
N LEU A 163 -15.29 12.31 -37.96
CA LEU A 163 -15.13 10.92 -38.41
C LEU A 163 -15.55 9.91 -37.32
N GLN A 164 -15.26 10.20 -36.05
CA GLN A 164 -15.74 9.38 -34.93
C GLN A 164 -17.26 9.36 -34.83
N VAL A 165 -17.90 10.54 -34.97
CA VAL A 165 -19.36 10.64 -34.96
C VAL A 165 -19.97 9.91 -36.16
N GLN A 166 -19.37 10.02 -37.36
CA GLN A 166 -19.81 9.29 -38.55
C GLN A 166 -19.66 7.78 -38.39
N TYR A 167 -18.54 7.32 -37.85
CA TYR A 167 -18.30 5.91 -37.58
C TYR A 167 -19.30 5.35 -36.57
N CYS A 168 -19.56 6.07 -35.47
CA CYS A 168 -20.58 5.66 -34.50
C CYS A 168 -21.99 5.60 -35.12
N LYS A 169 -22.33 6.55 -35.99
CA LYS A 169 -23.61 6.53 -36.72
C LYS A 169 -23.70 5.36 -37.70
N TRP A 170 -22.60 5.00 -38.36
CA TRP A 170 -22.54 3.84 -39.25
C TRP A 170 -22.65 2.52 -38.46
N ALA A 171 -21.93 2.39 -37.35
CA ALA A 171 -21.90 1.16 -36.55
C ALA A 171 -23.19 0.89 -35.76
N LEU A 172 -24.07 1.89 -35.61
CA LEU A 172 -25.36 1.79 -34.93
C LEU A 172 -26.54 1.62 -35.91
N ASN A 173 -26.30 1.65 -37.22
CA ASN A 173 -27.26 1.35 -38.28
C ASN A 173 -26.98 -0.05 -38.86
#